data_AF-A0A3R9QKF0-F1
#
_entry.id   AF-A0A3R9QKF0-F1
#
_cell.length_a   1.000
_cell.length_b   1.000
_cell.length_c   1.000
_cell.angle_alpha   90.00
_cell.angle_beta   90.00
_cell.angle_gamma   90.00
#
_symmetry.space_group_name_H-M   'P 1'
#
loop_
_entity.id
_entity.type
_entity.pdbx_description
1 polymer ?
#
loop_
_entity_poly.entity_id
_entity_poly.type
_entity_poly.pdbx_seq_one_letter_code
_entity_poly.pdbx_strand_id
1 'polypeptide(L)'
;MTARIEPEWLLDLFPDRIEERSSVNWNRISERVEKVSALVYEKLVIEESRGAASESEAANLLARKAIEMGIDHFVEKETLEQLLARLAFAGFEQPDVPQVLRDMCQGLQSFDDLRGASKNFIPLLEEKLNARLLNEVAPLSIRLKHGRQTRVHYEQGRPPWISSRLQDFFGMQDTPRIGPENTPVVVHLLVPNHRAVQTTTDLAGFWERLYPQVPRELMRRYPKHAWPEQPTNR
;
A
#
# COMPACT_ATOMS: atom_id res chain seq x y z
N MET A 1 39.16 -22.35 46.55
CA MET A 1 40.29 -21.96 45.68
C MET A 1 39.74 -21.72 44.29
N THR A 2 40.00 -20.57 43.68
CA THR A 2 39.69 -20.29 42.28
C THR A 2 41.00 -20.20 41.52
N ALA A 3 41.09 -20.85 40.37
CA ALA A 3 42.22 -20.77 39.46
C ALA A 3 41.81 -19.98 38.23
N ARG A 4 42.76 -19.26 37.62
CA ARG A 4 42.55 -18.58 36.34
C ARG A 4 42.48 -19.64 35.25
N ILE A 5 41.53 -19.48 34.32
CA ILE A 5 41.35 -20.31 33.13
C ILE A 5 41.42 -19.38 31.92
N GLU A 6 42.16 -19.79 30.89
CA GLU A 6 42.22 -19.09 29.61
C GLU A 6 41.46 -19.88 28.52
N PRO A 7 40.72 -19.20 27.62
CA PRO A 7 40.00 -19.81 26.50
C PRO A 7 40.80 -20.84 25.71
N GLU A 8 42.03 -20.50 25.31
CA GLU A 8 42.90 -21.39 24.53
C GLU A 8 43.17 -22.73 25.23
N TRP A 9 43.28 -22.75 26.56
CA TRP A 9 43.55 -23.99 27.30
C TRP A 9 42.39 -24.97 27.22
N LEU A 10 41.15 -24.49 27.10
CA LEU A 10 39.98 -25.36 26.96
C LEU A 10 39.95 -26.03 25.58
N LEU A 11 40.35 -25.29 24.53
CA LEU A 11 40.45 -25.81 23.17
C LEU A 11 41.53 -26.90 23.06
N ASP A 12 42.67 -26.69 23.69
CA ASP A 12 43.81 -27.62 23.62
C ASP A 12 43.62 -28.85 24.53
N LEU A 13 43.14 -28.67 25.75
CA LEU A 13 43.08 -29.74 26.76
C LEU A 13 41.79 -30.57 26.69
N PHE A 14 40.69 -29.99 26.19
CA PHE A 14 39.39 -30.67 26.14
C PHE A 14 38.69 -30.54 24.78
N PRO A 15 39.36 -30.82 23.65
CA PRO A 15 38.80 -30.65 22.31
C PRO A 15 37.51 -31.46 22.10
N ASP A 16 37.42 -32.67 22.67
CA ASP A 16 36.22 -33.53 22.57
C ASP A 16 34.99 -32.97 23.31
N ARG A 17 35.16 -31.93 24.12
CA ARG A 17 34.07 -31.23 24.85
C ARG A 17 33.73 -29.87 24.25
N ILE A 18 34.38 -29.50 23.15
CA ILE A 18 34.10 -28.29 22.40
C ILE A 18 33.06 -28.59 21.32
N GLU A 19 31.97 -27.81 21.33
CA GLU A 19 30.94 -27.87 20.31
C GLU A 19 30.90 -26.55 19.53
N GLU A 20 30.87 -26.64 18.20
CA GLU A 20 30.50 -25.50 17.36
C GLU A 20 28.97 -25.40 17.30
N ARG A 21 28.44 -24.22 17.61
CA ARG A 21 27.01 -23.91 17.48
C ARG A 21 26.84 -22.71 16.57
N SER A 22 25.91 -22.80 15.63
CA SER A 22 25.51 -21.66 14.83
C SER A 22 24.02 -21.39 14.93
N SER A 23 23.65 -20.12 15.05
CA SER A 23 22.27 -19.68 15.00
C SER A 23 22.12 -18.45 14.10
N VAL A 24 20.90 -18.25 13.60
CA VAL A 24 20.57 -17.06 12.80
C VAL A 24 19.72 -16.14 13.66
N ASN A 25 20.25 -14.94 13.90
CA ASN A 25 19.72 -14.01 14.88
C ASN A 25 19.37 -12.67 14.19
N TRP A 26 18.42 -11.95 14.79
CA TRP A 26 18.09 -10.59 14.39
C TRP A 26 18.89 -9.59 15.22
N ASN A 27 19.74 -8.80 14.58
CA ASN A 27 20.39 -7.65 15.20
C ASN A 27 19.43 -6.46 15.20
N ARG A 28 18.93 -6.09 16.38
CA ARG A 28 17.97 -4.99 16.56
C ARG A 28 18.57 -3.61 16.31
N ILE A 29 19.87 -3.42 16.53
CA ILE A 29 20.52 -2.12 16.39
C ILE A 29 20.72 -1.79 14.92
N SER A 30 21.23 -2.77 14.16
CA SER A 30 21.53 -2.59 12.75
C SER A 30 20.41 -3.04 11.81
N GLU A 31 19.31 -3.59 12.36
CA GLU A 31 18.13 -4.12 11.65
C GLU A 31 18.49 -5.15 10.55
N ARG A 32 19.28 -6.16 10.92
CA ARG A 32 19.78 -7.19 9.98
C ARG A 32 19.73 -8.58 10.56
N VAL A 33 19.70 -9.53 9.64
CA VAL A 33 19.94 -10.93 9.94
C VAL A 33 21.44 -11.18 9.98
N GLU A 34 21.91 -11.78 11.08
CA GLU A 34 23.29 -12.17 11.29
C GLU A 34 23.33 -13.66 11.65
N LYS A 35 24.32 -14.38 11.12
CA LYS A 35 24.70 -15.69 11.64
C LYS A 35 25.66 -15.46 12.80
N VAL A 36 25.36 -16.07 13.94
CA VAL A 36 26.24 -16.11 15.11
C VAL A 36 26.79 -17.52 15.20
N SER A 37 28.11 -17.66 15.09
CA SER A 37 28.83 -18.91 15.31
C SER A 37 29.60 -18.82 16.61
N ALA A 38 29.47 -19.82 17.47
CA ALA A 38 30.09 -19.87 18.78
C ALA A 38 30.78 -21.22 19.03
N LEU A 39 31.97 -21.18 19.62
CA LEU A 39 32.62 -22.35 20.21
C LEU A 39 32.22 -22.43 21.69
N VAL A 40 31.67 -23.56 22.10
CA VAL A 40 31.10 -23.75 23.43
C VAL A 40 31.80 -24.91 24.14
N TYR A 41 32.31 -24.67 25.34
CA TYR A 41 32.72 -25.72 26.27
C TYR A 41 31.60 -25.95 27.29
N GLU A 42 30.92 -27.09 27.19
CA GLU A 42 29.73 -27.43 27.96
C GLU A 42 28.62 -26.36 27.87
N LYS A 43 28.62 -25.35 28.76
CA LYS A 43 27.65 -24.24 28.78
C LYS A 43 28.31 -22.86 28.65
N LEU A 44 29.64 -22.81 28.51
CA LEU A 44 30.42 -21.58 28.44
C LEU A 44 30.78 -21.27 26.98
N VAL A 45 30.41 -20.09 26.50
CA VAL A 45 30.87 -19.58 25.21
C VAL A 45 32.33 -19.14 25.36
N ILE A 46 33.20 -19.74 24.56
CA ILE A 46 34.64 -19.47 24.55
C ILE A 46 34.97 -18.41 23.51
N GLU A 47 34.39 -18.55 22.32
CA GLU A 47 34.56 -17.64 21.20
C GLU A 47 33.21 -17.43 20.51
N GLU A 48 32.92 -16.20 20.11
CA GLU A 48 31.75 -15.83 19.31
C GLU A 48 32.21 -15.00 18.11
N SER A 49 31.74 -15.38 16.92
CA SER A 49 31.90 -14.61 15.70
C SER A 49 30.55 -14.36 15.03
N ARG A 50 30.48 -13.27 14.27
CA ARG A 50 29.28 -12.84 13.53
C ARG A 50 29.60 -12.75 12.06
N GLY A 51 28.66 -13.23 11.24
CA GLY A 51 28.79 -13.21 9.79
C GLY A 51 27.43 -13.16 9.11
N ALA A 52 27.47 -13.29 7.78
CA ALA A 52 26.26 -13.40 6.98
C ALA A 52 25.61 -14.77 7.19
N ALA A 53 24.27 -14.79 7.33
CA ALA A 53 23.50 -16.01 7.22
C ALA A 53 23.41 -16.48 5.76
N SER A 54 23.04 -17.74 5.55
CA SER A 54 22.75 -18.21 4.19
C SER A 54 21.58 -17.41 3.60
N GLU A 55 21.51 -17.28 2.27
CA GLU A 55 20.45 -16.51 1.61
C GLU A 55 19.04 -16.94 2.04
N SER A 56 18.81 -18.25 2.16
CA SER A 56 17.52 -18.80 2.55
C SER A 56 17.17 -18.51 4.02
N GLU A 57 18.13 -18.60 4.94
CA GLU A 57 17.91 -18.31 6.36
C GLU A 57 17.71 -16.80 6.59
N ALA A 58 18.50 -15.98 5.89
CA ALA A 58 18.38 -14.53 5.89
C ALA A 58 17.00 -14.10 5.41
N ALA A 59 16.59 -14.54 4.23
CA ALA A 59 15.29 -14.20 3.65
C ALA A 59 14.13 -14.61 4.58
N ASN A 60 14.17 -15.83 5.13
CA ASN A 60 13.14 -16.32 6.03
C ASN A 60 13.01 -15.51 7.32
N LEU A 61 14.13 -15.21 7.99
CA LEU A 61 14.10 -14.41 9.22
C LEU A 61 13.75 -12.95 8.94
N LEU A 62 14.31 -12.36 7.87
CA LEU A 62 14.02 -11.00 7.45
C LEU A 62 12.53 -10.82 7.15
N ALA A 63 11.93 -11.74 6.39
CA ALA A 63 10.51 -11.66 6.05
C ALA A 63 9.61 -11.79 7.28
N ARG A 64 9.94 -12.69 8.22
CA ARG A 64 9.21 -12.78 9.50
C ARG A 64 9.27 -11.46 10.25
N LYS A 65 10.45 -10.85 10.36
CA LYS A 65 10.65 -9.58 11.05
C LYS A 65 9.95 -8.42 10.34
N ALA A 66 9.95 -8.41 9.01
CA ALA A 66 9.23 -7.41 8.22
C ALA A 66 7.70 -7.53 8.40
N ILE A 67 7.15 -8.75 8.43
CA ILE A 67 5.73 -8.99 8.70
C ILE A 67 5.36 -8.56 10.13
N GLU A 68 6.19 -8.88 11.12
CA GLU A 68 6.00 -8.43 12.51
C GLU A 68 6.00 -6.90 12.63
N MET A 69 6.87 -6.23 11.88
CA MET A 69 6.96 -4.77 11.86
C MET A 69 5.73 -4.12 11.19
N GLY A 70 5.18 -4.78 10.17
CA GLY A 70 4.07 -4.27 9.37
C GLY A 70 4.56 -3.74 8.02
N ILE A 71 3.79 -4.04 6.97
CA ILE A 71 4.18 -3.69 5.59
C ILE A 71 4.22 -2.19 5.33
N ASP A 72 3.47 -1.40 6.10
CA ASP A 72 3.42 0.06 6.04
C ASP A 72 4.77 0.74 6.35
N HIS A 73 5.71 0.01 6.97
CA HIS A 73 7.08 0.48 7.16
C HIS A 73 7.94 0.40 5.89
N PHE A 74 7.50 -0.38 4.90
CA PHE A 74 8.25 -0.67 3.67
C PHE A 74 7.54 -0.17 2.41
N VAL A 75 6.21 -0.14 2.45
CA VAL A 75 5.34 0.23 1.32
C VAL A 75 4.39 1.33 1.76
N GLU A 76 4.15 2.31 0.88
CA GLU A 76 3.19 3.38 1.13
C GLU A 76 1.78 2.81 1.27
N LYS A 77 1.24 2.88 2.49
CA LYS A 77 -0.05 2.29 2.88
C LYS A 77 -1.19 2.72 1.96
N GLU A 78 -1.34 4.02 1.71
CA GLU A 78 -2.45 4.55 0.89
C GLU A 78 -2.41 4.01 -0.55
N THR A 79 -1.22 3.90 -1.13
CA THR A 79 -1.03 3.39 -2.49
C THR A 79 -1.38 1.90 -2.57
N LEU A 80 -0.95 1.11 -1.58
CA LEU A 80 -1.30 -0.31 -1.49
C LEU A 80 -2.81 -0.52 -1.29
N GLU A 81 -3.42 0.19 -0.34
CA GLU A 81 -4.86 0.11 -0.06
C GLU A 81 -5.69 0.47 -1.30
N GLN A 82 -5.30 1.51 -2.05
CA GLN A 82 -5.98 1.87 -3.28
C GLN A 82 -5.84 0.80 -4.37
N LEU A 83 -4.66 0.18 -4.53
CA LEU A 83 -4.49 -0.91 -5.49
C LEU A 83 -5.38 -2.10 -5.12
N LEU A 84 -5.36 -2.53 -3.85
CA LEU A 84 -6.19 -3.64 -3.37
C LEU A 84 -7.69 -3.35 -3.51
N ALA A 85 -8.13 -2.12 -3.19
CA ALA A 85 -9.52 -1.71 -3.38
C ALA A 85 -9.93 -1.71 -4.86
N ARG A 86 -9.05 -1.28 -5.77
CA ARG A 86 -9.29 -1.36 -7.22
C ARG A 86 -9.42 -2.78 -7.71
N LEU A 87 -8.54 -3.68 -7.26
CA LEU A 87 -8.61 -5.11 -7.60
C LEU A 87 -9.91 -5.72 -7.09
N ALA A 88 -10.30 -5.41 -5.86
CA ALA A 88 -11.53 -5.91 -5.27
C ALA A 88 -12.76 -5.42 -6.05
N PHE A 89 -12.81 -4.13 -6.40
CA PHE A 89 -13.87 -3.55 -7.22
C PHE A 89 -13.92 -4.17 -8.63
N ALA A 90 -12.77 -4.45 -9.23
CA ALA A 90 -12.68 -5.06 -10.55
C ALA A 90 -12.97 -6.57 -10.55
N GLY A 91 -13.10 -7.21 -9.38
CA GLY A 91 -13.29 -8.66 -9.26
C GLY A 91 -12.03 -9.48 -9.53
N PHE A 92 -10.84 -8.87 -9.39
CA PHE A 92 -9.57 -9.56 -9.55
C PHE A 92 -9.19 -10.31 -8.28
N GLU A 93 -8.45 -11.41 -8.46
CA GLU A 93 -7.84 -12.14 -7.35
C GLU A 93 -6.93 -11.21 -6.54
N GLN A 94 -7.07 -11.26 -5.22
CA GLN A 94 -6.27 -10.45 -4.32
C GLN A 94 -4.88 -11.09 -4.18
N PRO A 95 -3.79 -10.31 -4.30
CA PRO A 95 -2.46 -10.84 -4.08
C PRO A 95 -2.25 -11.22 -2.61
N ASP A 96 -1.54 -12.32 -2.36
CA ASP A 96 -1.01 -12.63 -1.03
C ASP A 96 0.15 -11.69 -0.71
N VAL A 97 -0.19 -10.53 -0.16
CA VAL A 97 0.75 -9.47 0.22
C VAL A 97 1.89 -9.98 1.12
N PRO A 98 1.62 -10.76 2.19
CA PRO A 98 2.68 -11.41 2.98
C PRO A 98 3.61 -12.31 2.14
N GLN A 99 3.09 -13.06 1.18
CA GLN A 99 3.92 -13.89 0.31
C GLN A 99 4.79 -13.06 -0.63
N VAL A 100 4.25 -11.99 -1.22
CA VAL A 100 5.03 -11.08 -2.07
C VAL A 100 6.16 -10.43 -1.28
N LEU A 101 5.90 -10.03 -0.03
CA LEU A 101 6.95 -9.51 0.86
C LEU A 101 8.01 -10.57 1.18
N ARG A 102 7.62 -11.84 1.40
CA ARG A 102 8.56 -12.96 1.57
C ARG A 102 9.45 -13.15 0.35
N ASP A 103 8.87 -13.12 -0.84
CA ASP A 103 9.60 -13.29 -2.10
C ASP A 103 10.61 -12.13 -2.31
N MET A 104 10.26 -10.91 -1.91
CA MET A 104 11.15 -9.76 -1.99
C MET A 104 12.31 -9.81 -0.99
N CYS A 105 12.20 -10.57 0.10
CA CYS A 105 13.29 -10.75 1.05
C CYS A 105 14.38 -11.70 0.53
N GLN A 106 14.17 -12.39 -0.60
CA GLN A 106 15.17 -13.27 -1.20
C GLN A 106 16.43 -12.49 -1.57
N GLY A 107 17.58 -12.99 -1.11
CA GLY A 107 18.88 -12.33 -1.33
C GLY A 107 19.12 -11.07 -0.49
N LEU A 108 18.19 -10.67 0.39
CA LEU A 108 18.33 -9.51 1.26
C LEU A 108 18.69 -9.92 2.69
N GLN A 109 19.37 -9.02 3.42
CA GLN A 109 19.82 -9.32 4.79
C GLN A 109 19.35 -8.29 5.83
N SER A 110 18.90 -7.11 5.41
CA SER A 110 18.50 -6.03 6.32
C SER A 110 17.21 -5.33 5.92
N PHE A 111 16.63 -4.59 6.87
CA PHE A 111 15.50 -3.71 6.56
C PHE A 111 15.89 -2.56 5.64
N ASP A 112 17.15 -2.13 5.63
CA ASP A 112 17.61 -1.12 4.68
C ASP A 112 17.56 -1.64 3.25
N ASP A 113 18.05 -2.87 3.03
CA ASP A 113 17.95 -3.54 1.73
C ASP A 113 16.48 -3.70 1.32
N LEU A 114 15.62 -4.12 2.26
CA LEU A 114 14.20 -4.32 2.00
C LEU A 114 13.49 -3.00 1.69
N ARG A 115 13.79 -1.89 2.37
CA ARG A 115 13.26 -0.55 2.04
C ARG A 115 13.69 -0.12 0.63
N GLY A 116 14.92 -0.45 0.24
CA GLY A 116 15.41 -0.25 -1.13
C GLY A 116 14.59 -1.04 -2.16
N ALA A 117 14.42 -2.34 -1.93
CA ALA A 117 13.69 -3.25 -2.83
C ALA A 117 12.19 -2.94 -2.89
N SER A 118 11.57 -2.56 -1.76
CA SER A 118 10.13 -2.31 -1.61
C SER A 118 9.62 -1.14 -2.45
N LYS A 119 10.50 -0.28 -2.97
CA LYS A 119 10.14 0.73 -3.99
C LYS A 119 9.52 0.10 -5.24
N ASN A 120 9.87 -1.14 -5.55
CA ASN A 120 9.32 -1.89 -6.69
C ASN A 120 8.12 -2.76 -6.31
N PHE A 121 7.63 -2.70 -5.06
CA PHE A 121 6.54 -3.56 -4.58
C PHE A 121 5.26 -3.39 -5.41
N ILE A 122 4.82 -2.13 -5.61
CA ILE A 122 3.61 -1.83 -6.38
C ILE A 122 3.78 -2.17 -7.86
N PRO A 123 4.86 -1.75 -8.56
CA PRO A 123 5.11 -2.18 -9.94
C PRO A 123 5.11 -3.69 -10.14
N LEU A 124 5.71 -4.45 -9.22
CA LEU A 124 5.76 -5.91 -9.28
C LEU A 124 4.36 -6.54 -9.18
N LEU A 125 3.50 -5.99 -8.32
CA LEU A 125 2.10 -6.40 -8.25
C LEU A 125 1.36 -6.07 -9.55
N GLU A 126 1.51 -4.85 -10.05
CA GLU A 126 0.85 -4.40 -11.28
C GLU A 126 1.24 -5.23 -12.51
N GLU A 127 2.51 -5.66 -12.60
CA GLU A 127 3.01 -6.56 -13.64
C GLU A 127 2.31 -7.93 -13.59
N LYS A 128 2.20 -8.52 -12.40
CA LYS A 128 1.52 -9.81 -12.20
C LYS A 128 0.02 -9.76 -12.49
N LEU A 129 -0.62 -8.60 -12.31
CA LEU A 129 -2.08 -8.43 -12.27
C LEU A 129 -2.70 -7.88 -13.57
N ASN A 130 -1.94 -7.80 -14.66
CA ASN A 130 -2.38 -7.19 -15.92
C ASN A 130 -2.97 -5.78 -15.71
N ALA A 131 -2.09 -4.84 -15.35
CA ALA A 131 -2.43 -3.44 -15.09
C ALA A 131 -3.28 -2.76 -16.18
N ARG A 132 -3.18 -3.19 -17.44
CA ARG A 132 -3.98 -2.63 -18.54
C ARG A 132 -5.46 -2.95 -18.35
N LEU A 133 -5.80 -4.22 -18.14
CA LEU A 133 -7.19 -4.64 -17.89
C LEU A 133 -7.73 -4.01 -16.61
N LEU A 134 -6.92 -3.93 -15.56
CA LEU A 134 -7.31 -3.24 -14.33
C LEU A 134 -7.62 -1.75 -14.57
N ASN A 135 -6.83 -1.06 -15.40
CA ASN A 135 -7.08 0.34 -15.74
C ASN A 135 -8.32 0.55 -16.61
N GLU A 136 -8.73 -0.44 -17.39
CA GLU A 136 -9.98 -0.40 -18.17
C GLU A 136 -11.21 -0.60 -17.27
N VAL A 137 -11.14 -1.58 -16.36
CA VAL A 137 -12.27 -1.94 -15.48
C VAL A 137 -12.40 -0.98 -14.29
N ALA A 138 -11.28 -0.68 -13.63
CA ALA A 138 -11.18 0.18 -12.45
C ALA A 138 -10.19 1.33 -12.72
N PRO A 139 -10.56 2.32 -13.55
CA PRO A 139 -9.67 3.40 -13.96
C PRO A 139 -9.25 4.29 -12.79
N LEU A 140 -8.03 4.82 -12.84
CA LEU A 140 -7.53 5.79 -11.85
C LEU A 140 -8.21 7.17 -11.97
N SER A 141 -8.69 7.51 -13.17
CA SER A 141 -9.42 8.75 -13.41
C SER A 141 -10.44 8.57 -14.52
N ILE A 142 -11.50 9.39 -14.49
CA ILE A 142 -12.46 9.48 -15.58
C ILE A 142 -12.43 10.88 -16.20
N ARG A 143 -12.77 10.96 -17.48
CA ARG A 143 -12.88 12.22 -18.22
C ARG A 143 -14.34 12.68 -18.22
N LEU A 144 -14.59 13.87 -17.68
CA LEU A 144 -15.89 14.54 -17.71
C LEU A 144 -16.13 15.18 -19.09
N LYS A 145 -17.37 15.61 -19.35
CA LYS A 145 -17.82 16.11 -20.66
C LYS A 145 -16.94 17.24 -21.24
N HIS A 146 -16.52 18.18 -20.40
CA HIS A 146 -15.67 19.31 -20.80
C HIS A 146 -14.16 18.99 -20.84
N GLY A 147 -13.79 17.71 -20.84
CA GLY A 147 -12.41 17.26 -20.91
C GLY A 147 -11.65 17.27 -19.58
N ARG A 148 -12.26 17.77 -18.50
CA ARG A 148 -11.66 17.69 -17.17
C ARG A 148 -11.53 16.24 -16.73
N GLN A 149 -10.34 15.86 -16.28
CA GLN A 149 -10.12 14.57 -15.63
C GLN A 149 -10.35 14.69 -14.12
N THR A 150 -11.01 13.70 -13.54
CA THR A 150 -11.19 13.58 -12.09
C THR A 150 -10.75 12.21 -11.63
N ARG A 151 -10.03 12.16 -10.49
CA ARG A 151 -9.54 10.92 -9.89
C ARG A 151 -10.73 10.12 -9.40
N VAL A 152 -10.70 8.82 -9.66
CA VAL A 152 -11.62 7.87 -9.02
C VAL A 152 -10.96 7.36 -7.75
N HIS A 153 -11.72 7.41 -6.67
CA HIS A 153 -11.32 6.89 -5.38
C HIS A 153 -11.99 5.54 -5.15
N TYR A 154 -11.21 4.61 -4.63
CA TYR A 154 -11.63 3.25 -4.31
C TYR A 154 -11.32 2.99 -2.84
N GLU A 155 -12.27 2.42 -2.12
CA GLU A 155 -12.11 1.96 -0.75
C GLU A 155 -12.84 0.63 -0.62
N GLN A 156 -12.22 -0.32 0.08
CA GLN A 156 -12.78 -1.67 0.19
C GLN A 156 -14.16 -1.61 0.87
N GLY A 157 -15.15 -2.28 0.27
CA GLY A 157 -16.53 -2.32 0.78
C GLY A 157 -17.33 -1.02 0.55
N ARG A 158 -16.79 -0.04 -0.19
CA ARG A 158 -17.52 1.17 -0.58
C ARG A 158 -17.62 1.30 -2.10
N PRO A 159 -18.71 1.92 -2.62
CA PRO A 159 -18.79 2.24 -4.03
C PRO A 159 -17.70 3.25 -4.42
N PRO A 160 -17.15 3.17 -5.64
CA PRO A 160 -16.15 4.13 -6.10
C PRO A 160 -16.76 5.53 -6.21
N TRP A 161 -15.95 6.55 -5.94
CA TRP A 161 -16.41 7.93 -5.97
C TRP A 161 -15.46 8.86 -6.69
N ILE A 162 -16.01 9.98 -7.14
CA ILE A 162 -15.28 11.11 -7.72
C ILE A 162 -15.66 12.38 -6.98
N SER A 163 -14.72 13.33 -6.99
CA SER A 163 -14.92 14.64 -6.40
C SER A 163 -14.52 15.69 -7.42
N SER A 164 -15.47 16.55 -7.83
CA SER A 164 -15.18 17.70 -8.69
C SER A 164 -16.15 18.82 -8.43
N ARG A 165 -15.84 20.03 -8.92
CA ARG A 165 -16.74 21.16 -8.76
C ARG A 165 -18.03 20.89 -9.50
N LEU A 166 -19.14 21.34 -8.94
CA LEU A 166 -20.47 21.20 -9.54
C LEU A 166 -20.48 21.67 -10.99
N GLN A 167 -19.78 22.77 -11.30
CA GLN A 167 -19.72 23.33 -12.65
C GLN A 167 -19.05 22.40 -13.67
N ASP A 168 -18.16 21.51 -13.21
CA ASP A 168 -17.48 20.56 -14.09
C ASP A 168 -18.45 19.50 -14.65
N PHE A 169 -19.62 19.33 -14.03
CA PHE A 169 -20.68 18.41 -14.43
C PHE A 169 -21.79 19.07 -15.26
N PHE A 170 -21.71 20.38 -15.55
CA PHE A 170 -22.66 21.00 -16.46
C PHE A 170 -22.66 20.29 -17.82
N GLY A 171 -23.83 20.18 -18.43
CA GLY A 171 -24.08 19.44 -19.65
C GLY A 171 -24.06 17.91 -19.50
N MET A 172 -23.75 17.34 -18.32
CA MET A 172 -23.83 15.89 -18.09
C MET A 172 -25.19 15.53 -17.51
N GLN A 173 -25.96 14.69 -18.21
CA GLN A 173 -27.25 14.19 -17.73
C GLN A 173 -27.06 12.96 -16.86
N ASP A 174 -26.28 11.99 -17.34
CA ASP A 174 -26.08 10.72 -16.67
C ASP A 174 -24.85 10.71 -15.75
N THR A 175 -24.96 9.96 -14.66
CA THR A 175 -23.83 9.64 -13.79
C THR A 175 -22.85 8.75 -14.55
N PRO A 176 -21.53 9.05 -14.54
CA PRO A 176 -20.53 8.13 -15.07
C PRO A 176 -20.62 6.75 -14.40
N ARG A 177 -20.41 5.71 -15.19
CA ARG A 177 -20.43 4.32 -14.71
C ARG A 177 -19.12 3.64 -15.07
N ILE A 178 -18.63 2.79 -14.17
CA ILE A 178 -17.36 2.06 -14.31
C ILE A 178 -17.50 0.64 -13.76
N GLY A 179 -16.49 -0.19 -13.98
CA GLY A 179 -16.45 -1.54 -13.45
C GLY A 179 -17.27 -2.56 -14.23
N PRO A 180 -17.14 -3.84 -13.84
CA PRO A 180 -17.75 -4.95 -14.58
C PRO A 180 -19.28 -4.93 -14.51
N GLU A 181 -19.85 -4.40 -13.42
CA GLU A 181 -21.30 -4.30 -13.19
C GLU A 181 -21.92 -2.98 -13.69
N ASN A 182 -21.15 -2.14 -14.41
CA ASN A 182 -21.59 -0.82 -14.86
C ASN A 182 -22.10 0.06 -13.70
N THR A 183 -21.35 0.04 -12.60
CA THR A 183 -21.66 0.68 -11.32
C THR A 183 -21.60 2.20 -11.44
N PRO A 184 -22.65 2.95 -11.04
CA PRO A 184 -22.61 4.40 -11.05
C PRO A 184 -21.64 4.91 -9.99
N VAL A 185 -20.73 5.80 -10.38
CA VAL A 185 -19.81 6.42 -9.41
C VAL A 185 -20.58 7.35 -8.49
N VAL A 186 -20.21 7.36 -7.21
CA VAL A 186 -20.70 8.39 -6.28
C VAL A 186 -20.05 9.71 -6.68
N VAL A 187 -20.85 10.75 -6.89
CA VAL A 187 -20.39 12.08 -7.26
C VAL A 187 -20.48 13.00 -6.06
N HIS A 188 -19.34 13.43 -5.53
CA HIS A 188 -19.26 14.54 -4.59
C HIS A 188 -19.16 15.85 -5.36
N LEU A 189 -20.28 16.56 -5.43
CA LEU A 189 -20.39 17.86 -6.07
C LEU A 189 -19.82 18.93 -5.14
N LEU A 190 -18.72 19.56 -5.55
CA LEU A 190 -18.03 20.56 -4.75
C LEU A 190 -18.43 21.98 -5.15
N VAL A 191 -18.49 22.88 -4.16
CA VAL A 191 -18.54 24.33 -4.38
C VAL A 191 -17.13 24.89 -4.69
N PRO A 192 -16.98 26.16 -5.12
CA PRO A 192 -15.69 26.72 -5.51
C PRO A 192 -14.59 26.66 -4.43
N ASN A 193 -14.94 26.58 -3.14
CA ASN A 193 -13.98 26.38 -2.05
C ASN A 193 -13.70 24.90 -1.74
N HIS A 194 -14.04 23.98 -2.64
CA HIS A 194 -13.82 22.54 -2.54
C HIS A 194 -14.56 21.81 -1.41
N ARG A 195 -15.55 22.45 -0.77
CA ARG A 195 -16.47 21.75 0.14
C ARG A 195 -17.56 21.02 -0.65
N ALA A 196 -17.92 19.81 -0.24
CA ALA A 196 -19.04 19.10 -0.83
C ALA A 196 -20.35 19.82 -0.49
N VAL A 197 -21.15 20.13 -1.51
CA VAL A 197 -22.51 20.66 -1.34
C VAL A 197 -23.56 19.57 -1.48
N GLN A 198 -23.28 18.55 -2.30
CA GLN A 198 -24.15 17.41 -2.49
C GLN A 198 -23.32 16.17 -2.80
N THR A 199 -23.80 15.01 -2.36
CA THR A 199 -23.31 13.70 -2.79
C THR A 199 -24.46 12.96 -3.48
N THR A 200 -24.25 12.39 -4.66
CA THR A 200 -25.29 11.65 -5.40
C THR A 200 -24.71 10.52 -6.25
N THR A 201 -25.47 9.43 -6.41
CA THR A 201 -25.24 8.41 -7.46
C THR A 201 -26.16 8.60 -8.67
N ASP A 202 -27.13 9.51 -8.57
CA ASP A 202 -28.12 9.86 -9.58
C ASP A 202 -27.97 11.35 -9.93
N LEU A 203 -27.12 11.61 -10.93
CA LEU A 203 -26.84 12.96 -11.40
C LEU A 203 -28.07 13.58 -12.10
N ALA A 204 -28.83 12.77 -12.84
CA ALA A 204 -30.05 13.20 -13.52
C ALA A 204 -31.09 13.69 -12.50
N GLY A 205 -31.37 12.88 -11.48
CA GLY A 205 -32.28 13.26 -10.41
C GLY A 205 -31.80 14.42 -9.56
N PHE A 206 -30.48 14.60 -9.40
CA PHE A 206 -29.92 15.80 -8.77
C PHE A 206 -30.28 17.06 -9.56
N TRP A 207 -30.08 17.06 -10.88
CA TRP A 207 -30.39 18.22 -11.72
C TRP A 207 -31.87 18.58 -11.72
N GLU A 208 -32.75 17.57 -11.75
CA GLU A 208 -34.20 17.78 -11.78
C GLU A 208 -34.74 18.29 -10.44
N ARG A 209 -34.33 17.69 -9.33
CA ARG A 209 -35.01 17.86 -8.03
C ARG A 209 -34.27 18.76 -7.04
N LEU A 210 -32.94 18.70 -7.03
CA LEU A 210 -32.11 19.32 -5.99
C LEU A 210 -31.43 20.60 -6.48
N TYR A 211 -30.87 20.59 -7.69
CA TYR A 211 -30.17 21.74 -8.25
C TYR A 211 -30.99 23.03 -8.29
N PRO A 212 -32.32 23.06 -8.57
CA PRO A 212 -33.08 24.32 -8.59
C PRO A 212 -33.03 25.11 -7.26
N GLN A 213 -32.70 24.44 -6.14
CA GLN A 213 -32.60 25.05 -4.82
C GLN A 213 -31.18 25.59 -4.54
N VAL A 214 -30.18 25.09 -5.25
CA VAL A 214 -28.74 25.32 -5.00
C VAL A 214 -28.27 26.75 -5.38
N PRO A 215 -28.62 27.33 -6.55
CA PRO A 215 -28.17 28.66 -6.94
C PRO A 215 -28.51 29.77 -5.95
N ARG A 216 -29.67 29.71 -5.27
CA ARG A 216 -30.12 30.77 -4.35
C ARG A 216 -29.13 31.04 -3.22
N GLU A 217 -28.57 29.98 -2.63
CA GLU A 217 -27.58 30.12 -1.56
C GLU A 217 -26.18 30.41 -2.13
N LEU A 218 -25.81 29.72 -3.21
CA LEU A 218 -24.45 29.74 -3.73
C LEU A 218 -24.13 31.01 -4.53
N MET A 219 -25.09 31.60 -5.21
CA MET A 219 -24.88 32.84 -5.98
C MET A 219 -24.48 34.01 -5.06
N ARG A 220 -25.05 34.07 -3.84
CA ARG A 220 -24.67 35.07 -2.83
C ARG A 220 -23.24 34.86 -2.33
N ARG A 221 -22.82 33.61 -2.12
CA ARG A 221 -21.47 33.28 -1.61
C ARG A 221 -20.41 33.30 -2.70
N TYR A 222 -20.78 33.02 -3.94
CA TYR A 222 -19.89 32.85 -5.09
C TYR A 222 -20.43 33.58 -6.33
N PRO A 223 -20.52 34.93 -6.31
CA PRO A 223 -21.15 35.72 -7.36
C PRO A 223 -20.37 35.72 -8.69
N LYS A 224 -19.07 35.37 -8.67
CA LYS A 224 -18.22 35.28 -9.87
C LYS A 224 -18.37 33.96 -10.65
N HIS A 225 -19.17 33.02 -10.17
CA HIS A 225 -19.35 31.71 -10.78
C HIS A 225 -20.71 31.59 -11.49
N ALA A 226 -20.75 30.85 -12.59
CA ALA A 226 -21.98 30.61 -13.34
C ALA A 226 -22.87 29.56 -12.66
N TRP A 227 -24.17 29.87 -12.56
CA TRP A 227 -25.21 29.01 -12.00
C TRP A 227 -26.41 29.00 -12.97
N PRO A 228 -26.31 28.33 -14.13
CA PRO A 228 -27.34 28.35 -15.16
C PRO A 228 -28.65 27.75 -14.63
N GLU A 229 -29.80 28.27 -15.05
CA GLU A 229 -31.11 27.69 -14.73
C GLU A 229 -31.28 26.29 -15.35
N GLN A 230 -30.64 26.07 -16.51
CA GLN A 230 -30.64 24.79 -17.23
C GLN A 230 -29.22 24.20 -17.24
N PRO A 231 -28.81 23.46 -16.19
CA PRO A 231 -27.43 22.99 -16.03
C PRO A 231 -27.05 21.86 -16.99
N THR A 232 -28.01 21.20 -17.61
CA THR A 232 -27.81 20.08 -18.53
C THR A 232 -27.87 20.50 -20.01
N ASN A 233 -28.28 21.73 -20.30
CA ASN A 233 -28.28 22.28 -21.65
C ASN A 233 -26.95 22.99 -21.94
N ARG A 234 -26.49 22.79 -23.19
CA ARG A 234 -25.18 23.09 -23.80
C ARG A 234 -24.21 23.97 -23.01
#